data_AF-A0A923ZHP1-F1
#
_entry.id   AF-A0A923ZHP1-F1
#
_cell.length_a   1.000
_cell.length_b   1.000
_cell.length_c   1.000
_cell.angle_alpha   90.00
_cell.angle_beta   90.00
_cell.angle_gamma   90.00
#
_symmetry.space_group_name_H-M   'P 1'
#
loop_
_entity.id
_entity.type
_entity.pdbx_description
1 polymer ?
#
loop_
_entity_poly.entity_id
_entity_poly.type
_entity_poly.pdbx_seq_one_letter_code
_entity_poly.pdbx_strand_id
1 'polypeptide(L)' 'AGRNERSLYKLVVDAASDKVVGAHMIGPDAPEILQAVAICIKAGLTKEQFDDTVALHPTMSEELVLMR' A
#
# COMPACT_ATOMS: atom_id res chain seq x y z
N ALA A 1 4.77 11.22 20.53
CA ALA A 1 4.39 12.60 20.92
C ALA A 1 2.99 12.84 20.38
N GLY A 2 1.99 13.22 21.19
CA GLY A 2 0.57 13.34 20.81
C GLY A 2 0.26 14.40 19.74
N ARG A 3 0.95 14.34 18.61
CA ARG A 3 0.73 15.11 17.40
C ARG A 3 -0.26 14.32 16.55
N ASN A 4 -1.23 14.99 15.96
CA ASN A 4 -2.06 14.45 14.88
C ASN A 4 -1.15 14.29 13.65
N GLU A 5 -0.38 13.22 13.62
CA GLU A 5 0.50 12.90 12.50
C GLU A 5 -0.35 12.31 11.39
N ARG A 6 -0.35 12.97 10.23
CA ARG A 6 -1.06 12.47 9.06
C ARG A 6 -0.32 11.25 8.55
N SER A 7 -1.03 10.15 8.36
CA SER A 7 -0.52 9.04 7.57
C SER A 7 -0.50 9.45 6.10
N LEU A 8 0.61 9.20 5.41
CA LEU A 8 0.76 9.46 3.99
C LEU A 8 1.04 8.14 3.29
N TYR A 9 0.43 7.95 2.13
CA TYR A 9 0.58 6.76 1.33
C TYR A 9 0.81 7.15 -0.13
N LYS A 10 1.65 6.38 -0.82
CA LYS A 10 1.86 6.51 -2.25
C LYS A 10 2.13 5.14 -2.85
N LEU A 11 1.33 4.76 -3.84
CA LEU A 11 1.57 3.61 -4.69
C LEU A 11 2.04 4.09 -6.07
N VAL A 12 3.08 3.46 -6.62
CA VAL A 12 3.61 3.78 -7.95
C VAL A 12 3.30 2.60 -8.85
N VAL A 13 2.53 2.87 -9.91
CA VAL A 13 2.07 1.86 -10.86
C VAL A 13 2.69 2.15 -12.23
N ASP A 14 3.21 1.12 -12.88
CA ASP A 14 3.63 1.20 -14.27
C ASP A 14 2.39 1.20 -15.18
N ALA A 15 2.22 2.26 -15.98
CA ALA A 15 1.00 2.46 -16.77
C ALA A 15 0.81 1.43 -17.89
N ALA A 16 1.89 0.78 -18.37
CA ALA A 16 1.80 -0.17 -19.48
C ALA A 16 1.44 -1.58 -19.01
N SER A 17 1.95 -2.00 -17.85
CA SER A 17 1.79 -3.36 -17.31
C SER A 17 0.86 -3.46 -16.11
N ASP A 18 0.38 -2.32 -15.60
CA ASP A 18 -0.38 -2.19 -14.35
C ASP A 18 0.35 -2.68 -13.09
N LYS A 19 1.65 -3.02 -13.20
CA LYS A 19 2.42 -3.53 -12.07
C LYS A 19 2.67 -2.43 -11.04
N VAL A 20 2.52 -2.78 -9.77
CA VAL A 20 3.00 -1.94 -8.67
C VAL A 20 4.53 -2.02 -8.63
N VAL A 21 5.20 -0.92 -8.94
CA VAL A 21 6.68 -0.83 -9.02
C VAL A 21 7.29 -0.11 -7.81
N GLY A 22 6.47 0.47 -6.93
CA GLY A 22 6.96 1.11 -5.72
C GLY A 22 5.84 1.47 -4.75
N ALA A 23 6.18 1.58 -3.47
CA ALA A 23 5.28 2.05 -2.42
C ALA A 23 6.04 2.92 -1.42
N HIS A 24 5.39 3.95 -0.89
CA HIS A 24 5.90 4.77 0.20
C HIS A 24 4.80 4.97 1.23
N MET A 25 5.15 4.86 2.50
CA MET A 25 4.23 5.06 3.61
C MET A 25 4.92 5.85 4.74
N ILE A 26 4.19 6.79 5.32
CA ILE A 26 4.54 7.44 6.59
C ILE A 26 3.39 7.15 7.53
N GLY A 27 3.68 6.54 8.69
CA GLY A 27 2.70 6.18 9.70
C GLY A 27 3.33 5.27 10.77
N PRO A 28 2.67 5.08 11.92
CA PRO A 28 3.20 4.30 13.05
C PRO A 28 3.52 2.84 12.68
N ASP A 29 2.66 2.18 11.90
CA ASP A 29 2.81 0.76 11.51
C ASP A 29 3.44 0.57 10.12
N ALA A 30 4.08 1.62 9.58
CA ALA A 30 4.68 1.56 8.25
C ALA A 30 5.77 0.47 8.10
N PRO A 31 6.68 0.23 9.07
CA PRO A 31 7.69 -0.82 8.93
C PRO A 31 7.09 -2.22 8.74
N GLU A 32 6.03 -2.53 9.49
CA GLU A 32 5.34 -3.82 9.48
C GLU A 32 4.50 -4.00 8.21
N ILE A 33 3.79 -2.95 7.79
CA ILE A 33 2.95 -2.97 6.57
C ILE A 33 3.84 -3.06 5.31
N LEU A 34 4.91 -2.25 5.22
CA LEU A 34 5.75 -2.20 4.02
C LEU A 34 6.51 -3.51 3.77
N GLN A 35 6.77 -4.33 4.78
CA GLN A 35 7.39 -5.64 4.59
C GLN A 35 6.49 -6.58 3.76
N ALA A 36 5.18 -6.56 3.98
CA ALA A 36 4.21 -7.32 3.19
C ALA A 36 4.08 -6.73 1.78
N VAL A 37 3.98 -5.40 1.66
CA VAL A 37 3.91 -4.72 0.36
C VAL A 37 5.14 -5.00 -0.50
N ALA A 38 6.34 -5.06 0.10
CA ALA A 38 7.57 -5.39 -0.60
C ALA A 38 7.53 -6.80 -1.22
N ILE A 39 6.87 -7.78 -0.56
CA ILE A 39 6.65 -9.12 -1.12
C ILE A 39 5.72 -9.03 -2.35
N CYS A 40 4.62 -8.28 -2.26
CA CYS A 40 3.69 -8.08 -3.38
C CYS A 40 4.38 -7.45 -4.60
N ILE A 41 5.20 -6.41 -4.38
CA ILE A 41 6.00 -5.76 -5.43
C ILE A 41 7.02 -6.74 -6.02
N LYS A 42 7.71 -7.52 -5.18
CA LYS A 42 8.68 -8.52 -5.63
C LYS A 42 8.02 -9.64 -6.46
N ALA A 43 6.79 -10.02 -6.12
CA ALA A 43 5.98 -10.96 -6.87
C ALA A 43 5.39 -10.36 -8.16
N GLY A 44 5.48 -9.04 -8.34
CA GLY A 44 5.06 -8.34 -9.55
C GLY A 44 3.54 -8.21 -9.67
N LEU A 45 2.84 -8.07 -8.55
CA LEU A 45 1.39 -7.87 -8.53
C LEU A 45 0.97 -6.58 -9.25
N THR A 46 -0.19 -6.63 -9.90
CA THR A 46 -0.82 -5.48 -10.58
C THR A 46 -1.69 -4.65 -9.63
N LYS A 47 -2.01 -3.41 -10.00
CA LYS A 47 -2.92 -2.56 -9.23
C LYS A 47 -4.31 -3.18 -9.15
N GLU A 48 -4.79 -3.79 -10.24
CA GLU A 48 -6.03 -4.57 -10.26
C GLU A 48 -6.05 -5.65 -9.16
N GLN A 49 -4.95 -6.40 -8.97
CA GLN A 49 -4.86 -7.42 -7.93
C GLN A 49 -4.86 -6.85 -6.51
N PHE A 50 -4.34 -5.63 -6.31
CA PHE A 50 -4.49 -4.93 -5.03
C PHE A 50 -5.96 -4.56 -4.80
N ASP A 51 -6.67 -4.08 -5.82
CA ASP A 51 -8.07 -3.65 -5.72
C ASP A 51 -9.06 -4.81 -5.56
N ASP A 52 -8.73 -5.97 -6.13
CA ASP A 52 -9.48 -7.21 -5.95
C ASP A 52 -9.31 -7.82 -4.55
N THR A 53 -8.39 -7.30 -3.73
CA THR A 53 -8.17 -7.76 -2.36
C THR A 53 -9.12 -7.08 -1.39
N VAL A 54 -9.88 -7.89 -0.63
CA VAL A 54 -10.80 -7.38 0.40
C VAL A 54 -10.03 -6.60 1.47
N ALA A 55 -10.49 -5.37 1.73
CA ALA A 55 -9.99 -4.52 2.80
C ALA A 55 -10.22 -5.15 4.19
N LEU A 56 -9.20 -5.08 5.05
CA LEU A 56 -9.31 -5.45 6.45
C LEU A 56 -9.57 -4.21 7.30
N HIS A 57 -10.80 -4.04 7.77
CA HIS A 57 -11.22 -2.84 8.51
C HIS A 57 -11.36 -3.12 10.03
N PRO A 58 -10.95 -2.19 10.93
CA PRO A 58 -10.26 -0.91 10.68
C PRO A 58 -8.73 -1.04 10.78
N THR A 59 -8.00 -0.78 9.70
CA THR A 59 -6.53 -0.83 9.69
C THR A 59 -5.91 0.24 8.81
N MET A 60 -4.67 0.68 9.11
CA MET A 60 -3.92 1.55 8.20
C MET A 60 -3.60 0.88 6.86
N SER A 61 -3.43 -0.45 6.86
CA SER A 61 -3.14 -1.21 5.64
C SER A 61 -4.28 -1.22 4.64
N GLU A 62 -5.54 -1.01 5.07
CA GLU A 62 -6.70 -1.07 4.18
C GLU A 62 -6.63 0.01 3.08
N GLU A 63 -6.01 1.15 3.37
CA GLU A 63 -5.83 2.24 2.39
C GLU A 63 -5.04 1.79 1.16
N LEU A 64 -4.14 0.81 1.27
CA LEU A 64 -3.32 0.31 0.14
C LEU A 64 -4.14 -0.45 -0.91
N VAL A 65 -5.32 -0.97 -0.54
CA VAL A 65 -6.23 -1.72 -1.42
C VAL A 65 -7.51 -0.94 -1.77
N LEU A 66 -7.58 0.33 -1.36
CA LEU A 66 -8.73 1.21 -1.61
C LEU A 66 -8.39 2.46 -2.46
N MET A 67 -7.11 2.64 -2.84
CA MET A 67 -6.65 3.79 -3.63
C MET A 67 -7.23 3.81 -5.04
N ARG A 68 -7.54 5.00 -5.56
CA ARG A 68 -8.02 5.23 -6.93
C ARG A 68 -7.08 6.14 -7.70
#